data_AF-A0A396J8N0-F1
#
_entry.id   AF-A0A396J8N0-F1
#
_cell.length_a   1.000
_cell.length_b   1.000
_cell.length_c   1.000
_cell.angle_alpha   90.00
_cell.angle_beta   90.00
_cell.angle_gamma   90.00
#
_symmetry.space_group_name_H-M   'P 1'
#
loop_
_entity.id
_entity.type
_entity.pdbx_description
1 polymer ?
#
loop_
_entity_poly.entity_id
_entity_poly.type
_entity_poly.pdbx_seq_one_letter_code
_entity_poly.pdbx_strand_id
1 'polypeptide(L)'
;MRMSCCSHGKTVQLQIVANGKCNNQTGYVQSLDLHRSETNYLSGEINSSLTELQHLKYLDLSYLHTSGQIPKFIGSFSKLQYLNLSTGHYDGKIPSQLGNLSQLQHLDLSNNELIGAIPFQLGNLSSLESLVLHHNSNLRINNQSHGNVEWL
;
A
#
# COMPACT_ATOMS: atom_id res chain seq x y z
N MET A 1 6.32 -19.26 9.06
CA MET A 1 7.71 -18.77 8.94
C MET A 1 7.87 -17.62 9.93
N ARG A 2 8.76 -17.71 10.93
CA ARG A 2 8.94 -16.62 11.91
C ARG A 2 9.74 -15.50 11.23
N MET A 3 9.12 -14.33 11.03
CA MET A 3 9.88 -13.12 10.71
C MET A 3 10.76 -12.76 11.91
N SER A 4 12.06 -13.00 11.79
CA SER A 4 13.07 -12.65 12.80
C SER A 4 13.47 -11.17 12.67
N CYS A 5 12.51 -10.26 12.76
CA CYS A 5 12.83 -8.83 12.89
C CYS A 5 12.03 -8.22 14.03
N CYS A 6 12.74 -7.97 15.12
CA CYS A 6 12.21 -7.29 16.28
C CYS A 6 12.28 -5.77 16.03
N SER A 7 11.14 -5.15 15.73
CA SER A 7 10.97 -3.75 16.10
C SER A 7 10.82 -3.73 17.63
N HIS A 8 11.94 -3.51 18.34
CA HIS A 8 11.95 -3.35 19.81
C HIS A 8 11.27 -4.46 20.63
N GLY A 9 11.42 -5.73 20.24
CA GLY A 9 10.86 -6.86 20.98
C GLY A 9 9.36 -7.11 20.75
N LYS A 10 8.70 -6.35 19.86
CA LYS A 10 7.37 -6.67 19.36
C LYS A 10 7.49 -7.56 18.12
N THR A 11 6.94 -8.76 18.21
CA THR A 11 6.80 -9.64 17.04
C THR A 11 5.52 -9.25 16.33
N VAL A 12 5.60 -8.69 15.12
CA VAL A 12 4.42 -8.65 14.24
C VAL A 12 4.23 -10.09 13.76
N GLN A 13 3.33 -10.82 14.41
CA GLN A 13 2.96 -12.15 13.97
C GLN A 13 2.11 -12.04 12.72
N LEU A 14 2.76 -11.97 11.56
CA LEU A 14 2.11 -12.25 10.30
C LEU A 14 2.05 -13.78 10.20
N GLN A 15 0.84 -14.35 10.13
CA GLN A 15 0.60 -15.81 10.09
C GLN A 15 1.07 -16.48 8.78
N ILE A 16 2.04 -15.90 8.08
CA ILE A 16 2.35 -16.18 6.67
C ILE A 16 3.84 -16.17 6.39
N VAL A 17 4.21 -16.81 5.27
CA VAL A 17 5.52 -16.69 4.63
C VAL A 17 5.60 -15.29 4.01
N ALA A 18 5.97 -14.32 4.82
CA ALA A 18 6.24 -12.95 4.41
C ALA A 18 7.74 -12.80 4.14
N ASN A 19 8.10 -12.24 2.98
CA ASN A 19 9.49 -11.85 2.72
C ASN A 19 9.72 -10.47 3.35
N GLY A 20 10.23 -10.45 4.57
CA GLY A 20 10.63 -9.22 5.27
C GLY A 20 12.11 -8.92 5.08
N LYS A 21 12.47 -7.66 4.83
CA LYS A 21 13.87 -7.18 4.96
C LYS A 21 13.96 -6.10 6.02
N CYS A 22 15.06 -6.12 6.77
CA CYS A 22 15.27 -5.26 7.91
C CYS A 22 16.56 -4.48 7.78
N ASN A 23 16.61 -3.34 8.44
CA ASN A 23 17.80 -2.52 8.49
C ASN A 23 18.82 -3.17 9.44
N ASN A 24 20.03 -3.44 8.94
CA ASN A 24 21.07 -4.11 9.72
C ASN A 24 21.66 -3.24 10.85
N GLN A 25 21.41 -1.92 10.86
CA GLN A 25 21.89 -1.00 11.89
C GLN A 25 20.83 -0.75 12.96
N THR A 26 19.56 -0.63 12.57
CA THR A 26 18.48 -0.25 13.49
C THR A 26 17.56 -1.40 13.88
N GLY A 27 17.62 -2.55 13.18
CA GLY A 27 16.71 -3.68 13.37
C GLY A 27 15.28 -3.45 12.87
N TYR A 28 14.97 -2.28 12.29
CA TYR A 28 13.63 -1.96 11.80
C TYR A 28 13.29 -2.75 10.53
N VAL A 29 12.05 -3.23 10.44
CA VAL A 29 11.50 -3.73 9.18
C VAL A 29 11.39 -2.58 8.19
N GLN A 30 12.03 -2.71 7.02
CA GLN A 30 12.02 -1.72 5.95
C GLN A 30 11.31 -2.22 4.70
N SER A 31 11.24 -3.54 4.52
CA SER A 31 10.53 -4.16 3.41
C SER A 31 9.60 -5.21 3.97
N LEU A 32 8.36 -5.18 3.53
CA LEU A 32 7.38 -6.22 3.78
C LEU A 32 6.76 -6.60 2.46
N ASP A 33 7.06 -7.81 2.02
CA ASP A 33 6.52 -8.38 0.81
C ASP A 33 5.60 -9.55 1.19
N LEU A 34 4.30 -9.33 0.96
CA LEU A 34 3.22 -10.29 1.18
C LEU A 34 2.62 -10.77 -0.14
N HIS A 35 3.31 -10.59 -1.28
CA HIS A 35 2.78 -11.06 -2.56
C HIS A 35 2.44 -12.56 -2.47
N ARG A 36 1.29 -12.94 -3.01
CA ARG A 36 0.85 -14.32 -3.01
C ARG A 36 1.57 -15.12 -4.08
N SER A 37 2.60 -15.87 -3.70
CA SER A 37 3.20 -16.92 -4.54
C SER A 37 2.42 -18.23 -4.41
N GLU A 38 1.29 -18.35 -5.10
CA GLU A 38 0.44 -19.54 -5.41
C GLU A 38 0.10 -20.59 -4.31
N THR A 39 0.72 -20.59 -3.13
CA THR A 39 0.77 -21.75 -2.22
C THR A 39 0.16 -21.49 -0.84
N ASN A 40 -0.27 -20.27 -0.52
CA ASN A 40 -0.95 -19.99 0.75
C ASN A 40 -2.09 -18.98 0.54
N TYR A 41 -3.31 -19.41 0.89
CA TYR A 41 -4.49 -18.56 0.84
C TYR A 41 -4.42 -17.54 1.98
N LEU A 42 -4.10 -16.29 1.67
CA LEU A 42 -4.37 -15.18 2.58
C LEU A 42 -5.83 -14.78 2.43
N SER A 43 -6.66 -15.25 3.35
CA SER A 43 -8.00 -14.74 3.59
C SER A 43 -7.99 -13.99 4.93
N GLY A 44 -8.40 -12.72 4.90
CA GLY A 44 -8.42 -11.85 6.07
C GLY A 44 -8.16 -10.39 5.73
N GLU A 45 -8.66 -9.49 6.56
CA GLU A 45 -8.44 -8.04 6.40
C GLU A 45 -7.01 -7.66 6.80
N ILE A 46 -6.41 -6.73 6.05
CA ILE A 46 -5.15 -6.10 6.44
C ILE A 46 -5.42 -5.27 7.70
N ASN A 47 -4.92 -5.76 8.84
CA ASN A 47 -5.19 -5.14 10.15
C ASN A 47 -4.29 -3.91 10.40
N SER A 48 -4.83 -2.95 11.15
CA SER A 48 -4.15 -1.79 11.72
C SER A 48 -2.85 -2.10 12.48
N SER A 49 -2.58 -3.35 12.89
CA SER A 49 -1.28 -3.74 13.48
C SER A 49 -0.08 -3.45 12.57
N LEU A 50 -0.27 -3.37 11.25
CA LEU A 50 0.80 -2.94 10.33
C LEU A 50 1.28 -1.51 10.61
N THR A 51 0.45 -0.65 11.25
CA THR A 51 0.84 0.72 11.62
C THR A 51 2.02 0.76 12.59
N GLU A 52 2.40 -0.34 13.25
CA GLU A 52 3.61 -0.36 14.06
C GLU A 52 4.90 -0.30 13.21
N LEU A 53 4.82 -0.59 11.90
CA LEU A 53 5.95 -0.60 10.97
C LEU A 53 6.25 0.81 10.40
N GLN A 54 6.43 1.80 11.28
CA GLN A 54 6.66 3.21 10.92
C GLN A 54 7.94 3.49 10.11
N HIS A 55 8.78 2.47 9.92
CA HIS A 55 10.04 2.53 9.18
C HIS A 55 9.97 1.82 7.83
N LEU A 56 8.78 1.34 7.45
CA LEU A 56 8.57 0.63 6.21
C LEU A 56 8.77 1.55 5.02
N LYS A 57 9.57 1.08 4.06
CA LYS A 57 9.87 1.74 2.79
C LYS A 57 9.24 1.00 1.62
N TYR A 58 9.07 -0.32 1.75
CA TYR A 58 8.51 -1.18 0.71
C TYR A 58 7.37 -2.00 1.31
N LEU A 59 6.20 -1.90 0.69
CA LEU A 59 5.02 -2.69 1.04
C LEU A 59 4.40 -3.27 -0.23
N ASP A 60 4.44 -4.59 -0.34
CA ASP A 60 3.73 -5.33 -1.39
C ASP A 60 2.62 -6.17 -0.77
N LEU A 61 1.38 -5.84 -1.15
CA LEU A 61 0.14 -6.50 -0.78
C LEU A 61 -0.60 -6.97 -2.03
N SER A 62 0.11 -7.13 -3.15
CA SER A 62 -0.47 -7.61 -4.39
C SER A 62 -0.88 -9.08 -4.29
N TYR A 63 -1.89 -9.47 -5.06
CA TYR A 63 -2.42 -10.84 -5.06
C TYR A 63 -2.90 -11.36 -3.70
N LEU A 64 -3.08 -10.49 -2.70
CA LEU A 64 -3.84 -10.84 -1.51
C LEU A 64 -5.30 -10.84 -1.93
N HIS A 65 -6.03 -11.96 -1.85
CA HIS A 65 -7.47 -11.98 -2.15
C HIS A 65 -8.24 -11.26 -1.02
N THR A 66 -8.02 -9.94 -0.91
CA THR A 66 -8.64 -9.06 0.07
C THR A 66 -9.98 -8.63 -0.48
N SER A 67 -11.07 -9.22 0.01
CA SER A 67 -12.39 -8.66 -0.22
C SER A 67 -12.54 -7.40 0.64
N GLY A 68 -12.47 -6.22 0.04
CA GLY A 68 -12.81 -4.95 0.70
C GLY A 68 -12.02 -3.73 0.24
N GLN A 69 -12.20 -2.63 0.96
CA GLN A 69 -11.63 -1.34 0.61
C GLN A 69 -10.15 -1.25 1.00
N ILE A 70 -9.40 -0.44 0.25
CA ILE A 70 -8.04 -0.05 0.64
C ILE A 70 -8.08 0.61 2.03
N PRO A 71 -7.37 0.08 3.04
CA PRO A 71 -7.41 0.64 4.38
C PRO A 71 -6.76 2.03 4.47
N LYS A 72 -7.47 2.99 5.08
CA LYS A 72 -7.01 4.38 5.24
C LYS A 72 -5.68 4.50 6.00
N PHE A 73 -5.39 3.56 6.91
CA PHE A 73 -4.16 3.60 7.71
C PHE A 73 -2.90 3.41 6.88
N ILE A 74 -2.98 2.93 5.63
CA ILE A 74 -1.84 2.85 4.72
C ILE A 74 -1.21 4.24 4.55
N GLY A 75 -2.01 5.31 4.57
CA GLY A 75 -1.53 6.69 4.55
C GLY A 75 -0.72 7.14 5.78
N SER A 76 -0.53 6.28 6.79
CA SER A 76 0.31 6.59 7.96
C SER A 76 1.79 6.23 7.78
N PHE A 77 2.16 5.48 6.73
CA PHE A 77 3.55 5.08 6.47
C PHE A 77 4.37 6.21 5.85
N SER A 78 4.71 7.22 6.65
CA SER A 78 5.41 8.44 6.20
C SER A 78 6.75 8.22 5.47
N LYS A 79 7.37 7.03 5.62
CA LYS A 79 8.64 6.65 4.98
C LYS A 79 8.47 5.71 3.78
N LEU A 80 7.23 5.42 3.38
CA LEU A 80 6.94 4.47 2.31
C LEU A 80 7.36 5.07 0.96
N GLN A 81 8.08 4.26 0.19
CA GLN A 81 8.64 4.59 -1.13
C GLN A 81 8.00 3.73 -2.23
N TYR A 82 7.61 2.50 -1.89
CA TYR A 82 6.96 1.58 -2.79
C TYR A 82 5.70 0.99 -2.15
N LEU A 83 4.57 1.10 -2.85
CA LEU A 83 3.31 0.49 -2.48
C LEU A 83 2.69 -0.24 -3.67
N ASN A 84 2.52 -1.55 -3.54
CA ASN A 84 1.82 -2.37 -4.51
C ASN A 84 0.56 -2.99 -3.89
N LEU A 85 -0.60 -2.63 -4.44
CA LEU A 85 -1.93 -3.14 -4.09
C LEU A 85 -2.59 -3.83 -5.31
N SER A 86 -1.82 -4.20 -6.34
CA SER A 86 -2.39 -4.73 -7.58
C SER A 86 -3.02 -6.11 -7.41
N THR A 87 -4.04 -6.43 -8.20
CA THR A 87 -4.62 -7.79 -8.24
C THR A 87 -5.12 -8.27 -6.87
N GLY A 88 -5.59 -7.35 -6.03
CA GLY A 88 -6.02 -7.63 -4.66
C GLY A 88 -7.53 -7.80 -4.49
N HIS A 89 -8.32 -7.62 -5.56
CA HIS A 89 -9.78 -7.47 -5.49
C HIS A 89 -10.23 -6.32 -4.58
N TYR A 90 -9.42 -5.27 -4.47
CA TYR A 90 -9.81 -4.09 -3.70
C TYR A 90 -11.01 -3.40 -4.35
N ASP A 91 -12.01 -3.04 -3.55
CA ASP A 91 -13.22 -2.36 -4.00
C ASP A 91 -13.34 -0.94 -3.41
N GLY A 92 -14.43 -0.26 -3.76
CA GLY A 92 -14.72 1.07 -3.24
C GLY A 92 -13.78 2.16 -3.78
N LYS A 93 -13.65 3.26 -3.05
CA LYS A 93 -12.89 4.44 -3.51
C LYS A 93 -11.44 4.38 -3.05
N ILE A 94 -10.54 4.93 -3.86
CA ILE A 94 -9.16 5.22 -3.46
C ILE A 94 -9.20 6.18 -2.24
N PRO A 95 -8.60 5.84 -1.09
CA PRO A 95 -8.55 6.72 0.07
C PRO A 95 -7.70 7.97 -0.19
N SER A 96 -8.20 9.15 0.18
CA SER A 96 -7.43 10.40 0.08
C SER A 96 -6.20 10.41 0.99
N GLN A 97 -6.17 9.59 2.05
CA GLN A 97 -5.04 9.41 2.96
C GLN A 97 -3.79 8.89 2.25
N LEU A 98 -3.92 8.25 1.08
CA LEU A 98 -2.75 7.87 0.28
C LEU A 98 -1.92 9.09 -0.12
N GLY A 99 -2.54 10.28 -0.25
CA GLY A 99 -1.85 11.54 -0.49
C GLY A 99 -0.92 12.01 0.64
N ASN A 100 -0.92 11.36 1.81
CA ASN A 100 0.01 11.66 2.90
C ASN A 100 1.40 11.02 2.70
N LEU A 101 1.55 10.13 1.71
CA LEU A 101 2.78 9.37 1.47
C LEU A 101 3.80 10.19 0.67
N SER A 102 4.27 11.30 1.22
CA SER A 102 5.11 12.28 0.50
C SER A 102 6.43 11.74 -0.06
N GLN A 103 6.92 10.59 0.43
CA GLN A 103 8.12 9.90 -0.07
C GLN A 103 7.82 8.79 -1.09
N LEU A 104 6.54 8.57 -1.44
CA LEU A 104 6.14 7.48 -2.33
C LEU A 104 6.64 7.75 -3.74
N GLN A 105 7.35 6.78 -4.31
CA GLN A 105 7.90 6.81 -5.66
C GLN A 105 7.10 5.93 -6.61
N HIS A 106 6.55 4.83 -6.10
CA HIS A 106 5.76 3.89 -6.89
C HIS A 106 4.45 3.54 -6.20
N LEU A 107 3.34 3.70 -6.93
CA LEU A 107 2.00 3.33 -6.51
C LEU A 107 1.32 2.48 -7.59
N ASP A 108 1.08 1.21 -7.30
CA ASP A 108 0.30 0.32 -8.16
C ASP A 108 -1.04 -0.04 -7.51
N LEU A 109 -2.14 0.38 -8.16
CA LEU A 109 -3.52 0.07 -7.80
C LEU A 109 -4.24 -0.72 -8.90
N SER A 110 -3.51 -1.23 -9.90
CA SER A 110 -4.06 -1.87 -11.08
C SER A 110 -4.75 -3.19 -10.78
N ASN A 111 -5.58 -3.66 -11.73
CA ASN A 111 -6.23 -4.97 -11.65
C ASN A 111 -7.08 -5.13 -10.38
N ASN A 112 -7.91 -4.13 -10.09
CA ASN A 112 -8.82 -4.11 -8.92
C ASN A 112 -10.24 -3.70 -9.35
N GLU A 113 -11.15 -3.61 -8.39
CA GLU A 113 -12.56 -3.24 -8.57
C GLU A 113 -12.82 -1.82 -8.05
N LEU A 114 -11.81 -0.94 -8.12
CA LEU A 114 -11.89 0.41 -7.58
C LEU A 114 -12.87 1.28 -8.39
N ILE A 115 -13.61 2.11 -7.67
CA ILE A 115 -14.67 2.95 -8.21
C ILE A 115 -14.49 4.42 -7.80
N GLY A 116 -15.12 5.31 -8.57
CA GLY A 116 -15.24 6.73 -8.21
C GLY A 116 -14.06 7.58 -8.65
N ALA A 117 -13.98 8.79 -8.11
CA ALA A 117 -13.00 9.77 -8.56
C ALA A 117 -11.61 9.54 -7.94
N ILE A 118 -10.55 9.70 -8.74
CA ILE A 118 -9.17 9.70 -8.26
C ILE A 118 -8.97 10.88 -7.28
N PRO A 119 -8.62 10.65 -6.00
CA PRO A 119 -8.49 11.74 -5.04
C PRO A 119 -7.45 12.77 -5.49
N PHE A 120 -7.80 14.07 -5.44
CA PHE A 120 -6.85 15.14 -5.81
C PHE A 120 -5.64 15.18 -4.87
N GLN A 121 -5.79 14.63 -3.66
CA GLN A 121 -4.72 14.47 -2.69
C GLN A 121 -3.57 13.59 -3.19
N LEU A 122 -3.77 12.73 -4.20
CA LEU A 122 -2.66 12.03 -4.84
C LEU A 122 -1.67 13.01 -5.51
N GLY A 123 -2.09 14.24 -5.82
CA GLY A 123 -1.19 15.31 -6.25
C GLY A 123 -0.20 15.78 -5.18
N ASN A 124 -0.39 15.42 -3.90
CA ASN A 124 0.58 15.70 -2.84
C ASN A 124 1.77 14.73 -2.83
N LEU A 125 1.75 13.68 -3.66
CA LEU A 125 2.82 12.70 -3.78
C LEU A 125 4.00 13.28 -4.57
N SER A 126 4.70 14.25 -3.98
CA SER A 126 5.76 15.04 -4.63
C SER A 126 6.97 14.23 -5.12
N SER A 127 7.13 12.99 -4.64
CA SER A 127 8.20 12.07 -5.04
C SER A 127 7.74 10.98 -6.01
N LEU A 128 6.49 11.02 -6.47
CA LEU A 128 5.92 9.95 -7.29
C LEU A 128 6.54 9.93 -8.69
N GLU A 129 7.09 8.78 -9.05
CA GLU A 129 7.71 8.52 -10.35
C GLU A 129 6.81 7.62 -11.21
N SER A 130 5.97 6.79 -10.58
CA SER A 130 5.12 5.83 -11.26
C SER A 130 3.77 5.66 -10.55
N LEU A 131 2.70 5.86 -11.31
CA LEU A 131 1.32 5.64 -10.90
C LEU A 131 0.63 4.68 -11.88
N VAL A 132 0.19 3.53 -11.38
CA VAL A 132 -0.43 2.48 -12.20
C VAL A 132 -1.88 2.27 -11.76
N LEU A 133 -2.84 2.60 -12.64
CA LEU A 133 -4.28 2.55 -12.33
C LEU A 133 -5.10 1.68 -13.29
N HIS A 134 -4.46 1.08 -14.31
CA HIS A 134 -5.15 0.34 -15.37
C HIS A 134 -5.94 -0.86 -14.81
N HIS A 135 -6.91 -1.35 -15.59
CA HIS A 135 -7.82 -2.42 -15.15
C HIS A 135 -8.55 -2.11 -13.83
N ASN A 136 -9.06 -0.88 -13.72
CA ASN A 136 -10.12 -0.48 -12.80
C ASN A 136 -11.22 0.20 -13.62
N SER A 137 -12.30 -0.51 -13.92
CA SER A 137 -13.29 -0.10 -14.94
C SER A 137 -14.14 1.11 -14.57
N ASN A 138 -14.17 1.50 -13.29
CA ASN A 138 -15.06 2.52 -12.76
C ASN A 138 -14.34 3.73 -12.13
N LEU A 139 -13.02 3.83 -12.31
CA LEU A 139 -12.27 5.01 -11.91
C LEU A 139 -12.47 6.15 -12.90
N ARG A 140 -12.61 7.36 -12.38
CA ARG A 140 -12.73 8.59 -13.16
C ARG A 140 -11.76 9.66 -12.66
N ILE A 141 -11.27 10.49 -13.58
CA ILE A 141 -10.47 11.66 -13.22
C ILE A 141 -11.33 12.60 -12.36
N ASN A 142 -10.73 13.17 -11.31
CA ASN A 142 -11.41 14.14 -10.47
C ASN A 142 -11.32 15.53 -11.09
N ASN A 143 -12.47 16.06 -11.50
CA ASN A 143 -12.59 17.36 -12.16
C ASN A 143 -12.77 18.53 -11.17
N GLN A 144 -12.59 18.31 -9.85
CA GLN A 144 -12.57 19.42 -8.89
C GLN A 144 -11.21 20.13 -8.93
N SER A 145 -11.15 21.19 -9.73
CA SER A 145 -10.03 22.12 -9.87
C SER A 145 -9.81 22.93 -8.58
N HIS A 146 -9.17 22.32 -7.60
CA HIS A 146 -8.56 23.04 -6.48
C HIS A 146 -7.03 22.89 -6.59
N GLY A 147 -6.43 23.74 -7.43
CA GLY A 147 -4.98 23.98 -7.50
C GLY A 147 -4.17 22.95 -8.30
N ASN A 148 -3.61 23.40 -9.44
CA ASN A 148 -2.37 22.95 -10.10
C ASN A 148 -2.08 21.45 -10.35
N VAL A 149 -3.05 20.54 -10.32
CA VAL A 149 -2.81 19.16 -10.78
C VAL A 149 -3.62 18.92 -12.05
N GLU A 150 -3.02 19.23 -13.20
CA GLU A 150 -3.51 18.74 -14.48
C GLU A 150 -3.04 17.28 -14.63
N TRP A 151 -3.99 16.36 -14.58
CA TRP A 151 -3.76 14.96 -14.94
C TRP A 151 -3.68 14.89 -16.47
N LEU A 152 -2.46 15.01 -17.02
CA LEU A 152 -2.14 14.77 -18.43
C LEU A 152 -1.96 13.27 -18.70
#